data_AF-A0A848ME96-F1
#
_entry.id   AF-A0A848ME96-F1
#
_cell.length_a   1.000
_cell.length_b   1.000
_cell.length_c   1.000
_cell.angle_alpha   90.00
_cell.angle_beta   90.00
_cell.angle_gamma   90.00
#
_symmetry.space_group_name_H-M   'P 1'
#
loop_
_entity.id
_entity.type
_entity.pdbx_description
1 polymer ?
#
loop_
_entity_poly.entity_id
_entity_poly.type
_entity_poly.pdbx_seq_one_letter_code
_entity_poly.pdbx_strand_id
1 'polypeptide(L)' 'MARLTELERVLRRDNEGSVRDALLAQLQAGEEKIQHQLRASQNEQQRQQNTLLLQACGQSAQVIATLWGRYHPAIA' A
#
# COMPACT_ATOMS: atom_id res chain seq x y z
N MET A 1 -18.91 18.48 2.46
CA MET A 1 -18.30 18.15 1.15
C MET A 1 -16.90 17.61 1.40
N ALA A 2 -16.64 16.33 1.19
CA ALA A 2 -15.33 15.74 1.45
C ALA A 2 -14.32 16.26 0.39
N ARG A 3 -13.25 16.93 0.84
CA ARG A 3 -12.11 17.24 -0.04
C ARG A 3 -11.41 15.91 -0.32
N LEU A 4 -11.57 15.43 -1.55
CA LEU A 4 -10.81 14.28 -2.04
C LEU A 4 -9.32 14.62 -1.96
N THR A 5 -8.57 13.79 -1.23
CA THR A 5 -7.11 13.80 -1.28
C THR A 5 -6.63 13.57 -2.73
N GLU A 6 -5.40 13.93 -3.05
CA GLU A 6 -4.86 13.67 -4.40
C GLU A 6 -4.87 12.17 -4.73
N LEU A 7 -4.58 11.32 -3.74
CA LEU A 7 -4.67 9.86 -3.90
C LEU A 7 -6.08 9.42 -4.31
N GLU A 8 -7.11 9.88 -3.60
CA GLU A 8 -8.49 9.52 -3.94
C GLU A 8 -8.93 10.09 -5.29
N ARG A 9 -8.45 11.29 -5.68
CA ARG A 9 -8.74 11.84 -7.01
C ARG A 9 -8.15 10.99 -8.12
N VAL A 10 -6.93 10.51 -7.95
CA VAL A 10 -6.25 9.65 -8.92
C VAL A 10 -6.95 8.28 -8.99
N LEU A 11 -7.19 7.63 -7.84
CA LEU A 11 -7.85 6.31 -7.80
C LEU A 11 -9.28 6.35 -8.35
N ARG A 12 -10.02 7.44 -8.13
CA ARG A 12 -11.36 7.60 -8.70
C ARG A 12 -11.35 7.66 -10.23
N ARG A 13 -10.28 8.18 -10.85
CA ARG A 13 -10.14 8.28 -12.31
C ARG A 13 -9.52 7.01 -12.92
N ASP A 14 -9.01 6.11 -12.10
CA ASP A 14 -8.32 4.88 -12.50
C ASP A 14 -9.31 3.76 -12.81
N ASN A 15 -10.07 3.88 -13.90
CA ASN A 15 -11.12 2.91 -14.27
C ASN A 15 -10.57 1.49 -14.55
N GLU A 16 -9.32 1.39 -15.00
CA GLU A 16 -8.69 0.13 -15.38
C GLU A 16 -7.88 -0.50 -14.24
N GLY A 17 -7.70 0.20 -13.12
CA GLY A 17 -6.90 -0.29 -11.99
C GLY A 17 -5.38 -0.20 -12.20
N SER A 18 -4.92 0.40 -13.31
CA SER A 18 -3.50 0.54 -13.62
C SER A 18 -2.73 1.31 -12.54
N VAL A 19 -3.31 2.38 -11.99
CA VAL A 19 -2.67 3.14 -10.91
C VAL A 19 -2.73 2.40 -9.59
N ARG A 20 -3.87 1.77 -9.27
CA ARG A 20 -4.01 0.87 -8.11
C ARG A 20 -2.90 -0.18 -8.14
N ASP A 21 -2.74 -0.89 -9.25
CA ASP A 21 -1.77 -1.98 -9.38
C ASP A 21 -0.33 -1.47 -9.31
N ALA A 22 -0.04 -0.32 -9.92
CA ALA A 22 1.27 0.31 -9.80
C ALA A 22 1.62 0.72 -8.36
N LEU A 23 0.65 1.21 -7.58
CA LEU A 23 0.86 1.55 -6.17
C LEU A 23 1.04 0.30 -5.30
N LEU A 24 0.23 -0.74 -5.55
CA LEU A 24 0.36 -2.02 -4.84
C LEU A 24 1.70 -2.71 -5.14
N ALA A 25 2.15 -2.68 -6.40
CA ALA A 25 3.46 -3.23 -6.78
C ALA A 25 4.62 -2.49 -6.09
N GLN A 26 4.53 -1.16 -5.93
CA GLN A 26 5.53 -0.38 -5.20
C GLN A 26 5.56 -0.75 -3.71
N LEU A 27 4.39 -0.95 -3.09
CA LEU A 27 4.31 -1.40 -1.70
C LEU A 27 4.91 -2.79 -1.55
N GLN A 28 4.57 -3.73 -2.44
CA GLN A 28 5.13 -5.08 -2.44
C GLN A 28 6.65 -5.09 -2.60
N ALA A 29 7.19 -4.30 -3.53
CA ALA A 29 8.65 -4.17 -3.69
C ALA A 29 9.32 -3.57 -2.45
N GLY A 30 8.64 -2.67 -1.73
CA GLY A 30 9.09 -2.15 -0.44
C GLY A 30 9.07 -3.22 0.66
N GLU A 31 8.00 -4.00 0.75
CA GLU A 31 7.86 -5.10 1.70
C GLU A 31 8.96 -6.15 1.51
N GLU A 32 9.23 -6.57 0.27
CA GLU A 32 10.30 -7.52 -0.04
C GLU A 32 11.66 -7.02 0.47
N LYS A 33 11.98 -5.74 0.25
CA LYS A 33 13.23 -5.13 0.77
C LYS A 33 13.28 -5.14 2.30
N ILE A 34 12.19 -4.80 2.97
CA ILE A 34 12.13 -4.78 4.44
C ILE A 34 12.24 -6.20 5.00
N GLN A 35 11.60 -7.18 4.37
CA GLN A 35 11.72 -8.60 4.75
C GLN A 35 13.16 -9.09 4.63
N HIS A 36 13.86 -8.71 3.54
CA HIS A 36 15.29 -9.02 3.40
C HIS A 36 16.13 -8.41 4.52
N GLN A 37 15.87 -7.15 4.88
CA GLN A 37 16.55 -6.49 6.00
C GLN A 37 16.27 -7.19 7.34
N LEU A 38 15.02 -7.60 7.58
CA LEU A 38 14.60 -8.25 8.80
C LEU A 38 15.27 -9.62 9.01
N ARG A 39 15.53 -10.36 7.92
CA ARG A 39 16.30 -11.61 7.94
C ARG A 39 17.79 -11.38 8.25
N ALA A 40 18.33 -10.22 7.88
CA ALA A 40 19.74 -9.87 8.10
C ALA A 40 19.99 -9.15 9.44
N SER A 41 18.96 -8.57 10.07
CA SER A 41 19.11 -7.80 11.30
C SER A 41 19.31 -8.68 12.53
N GLN A 42 20.42 -8.45 13.24
CA GLN A 42 20.70 -9.00 14.58
C GLN A 42 20.28 -8.05 15.72
N ASN A 43 19.88 -6.82 15.39
CA ASN A 43 19.45 -5.80 16.32
C ASN A 43 17.93 -5.84 16.53
N GLU A 44 17.50 -6.01 17.79
CA GLU A 44 16.09 -6.12 18.19
C GLU A 44 15.29 -4.84 17.88
N GLN A 45 15.85 -3.66 18.11
CA GLN A 45 15.19 -2.38 17.81
C GLN A 45 14.93 -2.23 16.30
N GLN A 46 15.91 -2.64 15.48
CA GLN A 46 15.75 -2.60 14.02
C GLN A 46 14.73 -3.62 13.52
N ARG A 47 14.66 -4.80 14.14
CA ARG A 47 13.61 -5.79 13.85
C ARG A 47 12.22 -5.26 14.18
N GLN A 48 12.05 -4.61 15.33
CA GLN A 48 10.77 -4.00 15.71
C GLN A 48 10.36 -2.89 14.73
N GLN A 49 11.28 -2.01 14.36
CA GLN A 49 11.02 -0.95 13.37
C GLN A 49 10.63 -1.54 12.01
N ASN A 50 11.37 -2.53 11.52
CA ASN A 50 11.06 -3.19 10.24
C ASN A 50 9.71 -3.92 10.29
N THR A 51 9.34 -4.50 11.43
CA THR A 51 8.01 -5.12 11.61
C THR A 51 6.88 -4.09 11.51
N LEU A 52 7.05 -2.91 12.13
CA LEU A 52 6.08 -1.82 12.02
C LEU A 52 5.96 -1.30 10.58
N LEU A 53 7.07 -1.21 9.85
CA LEU A 53 7.06 -0.80 8.45
C LEU A 53 6.31 -1.81 7.57
N LEU A 54 6.51 -3.12 7.78
CA LEU A 54 5.74 -4.17 7.07
C LEU A 54 4.25 -4.07 7.35
N GLN A 55 3.85 -3.84 8.61
CA GLN A 55 2.45 -3.63 8.96
C GLN A 55 1.87 -2.40 8.27
N ALA A 56 2.63 -1.30 8.22
CA ALA A 56 2.20 -0.07 7.55
C ALA A 56 2.03 -0.26 6.04
N CYS A 57 2.90 -1.04 5.38
CA CYS A 57 2.76 -1.39 3.97
C CYS A 57 1.46 -2.15 3.71
N GLY A 58 1.18 -3.20 4.50
CA GLY A 58 -0.06 -3.97 4.37
C GLY A 58 -1.31 -3.14 4.62
N GLN A 59 -1.30 -2.26 5.63
CA GLN A 59 -2.41 -1.33 5.89
C GLN A 59 -2.60 -0.34 4.74
N SER A 60 -1.51 0.17 4.16
CA SER A 60 -1.56 1.08 3.01
C SER A 60 -2.15 0.40 1.78
N ALA A 61 -1.78 -0.86 1.53
CA ALA A 61 -2.34 -1.67 0.44
C ALA A 61 -3.86 -1.86 0.61
N GLN A 62 -4.30 -2.16 1.83
CA GLN A 62 -5.73 -2.29 2.14
C GLN A 62 -6.49 -0.98 1.90
N VAL A 63 -5.92 0.17 2.29
CA VAL A 63 -6.52 1.48 2.05
C VAL A 63 -6.67 1.75 0.55
N ILE A 64 -5.63 1.50 -0.24
CA ILE A 64 -5.66 1.69 -1.70
C ILE A 64 -6.74 0.81 -2.34
N ALA A 65 -6.79 -0.48 -1.99
CA ALA A 65 -7.77 -1.43 -2.51
C ALA A 65 -9.21 -1.01 -2.13
N THR A 66 -9.42 -0.59 -0.89
CA THR A 66 -10.73 -0.16 -0.39
C THR A 66 -11.19 1.13 -1.07
N LEU A 67 -10.30 2.11 -1.24
CA LEU A 67 -10.61 3.37 -1.92
C LEU A 67 -10.94 3.15 -3.40
N TRP A 68 -10.18 2.29 -4.09
CA TRP A 68 -10.44 1.97 -5.49
C TRP A 68 -11.78 1.25 -5.65
N GLY A 69 -12.03 0.20 -4.86
CA GLY A 69 -13.30 -0.54 -4.90
C GLY A 69 -14.53 0.34 -4.58
N ARG A 70 -14.37 1.34 -3.71
CA ARG A 70 -15.43 2.33 -3.42
C ARG A 70 -15.83 3.16 -4.65
N TYR A 71 -14.88 3.48 -5.53
CA TYR A 71 -15.15 4.25 -6.75
C TYR A 71 -15.56 3.37 -7.94
N HIS A 72 -15.19 2.08 -7.92
CA HIS A 72 -15.40 1.13 -9.01
C HIS A 72 -16.13 -0.15 -8.58
N PRO A 73 -17.36 -0.05 -8.01
CA PRO A 73 -18.07 -1.19 -7.41
C PRO A 73 -18.52 -2.27 -8.40
N ALA A 74 -18.51 -1.99 -9.71
CA ALA A 74 -18.94 -2.91 -10.77
C ALA A 74 -17.81 -3.78 -11.35
N ILE A 75 -16.56 -3.55 -10.91
CA ILE A 75 -15.34 -4.21 -11.44
C ILE A 75 -14.72 -5.13 -10.37
N ALA A 76 -15.41 -5.34 -9.23
CA ALA A 76 -14.99 -6.20 -8.13
C ALA A 76 -15.60 -7.60 -8.20
#